data_AF-A0A7S1CLI8-F1
#
_entry.id   AF-A0A7S1CLI8-F1
#
_cell.length_a   1.000
_cell.length_b   1.000
_cell.length_c   1.000
_cell.angle_alpha   90.00
_cell.angle_beta   90.00
_cell.angle_gamma   90.00
#
_symmetry.space_group_name_H-M   'P 1'
#
loop_
_entity.id
_entity.type
_entity.pdbx_description
1 polymer ?
#
loop_
_entity_poly.entity_id
_entity_poly.type
_entity_poly.pdbx_seq_one_letter_code
_entity_poly.pdbx_strand_id
1 'polypeptide(L)'
;VTISRLHASRPCAAVSTIDHPDPETGAPMWISRAAMGLVHGQSYQLITRERNVWGDVGTPGCSAEFVVDETPPDASAVAPGQLRDIEPTFGAARDDIAYSRFDEFTVAWEDVTIVEEESAPTELLVYSVGAVLDASGAEVPGIDPAHNAIELPRTGSGDVTSSAVAADVLVDGETYVPQLWVRNRAMLVTKLPTDGVVHDSSPPEIAGSGAVRDVASDGGDDAADVDHQSATDVIRGAWDGLDEPHTHVSALRVGLGTTPLGADVIPWTTVDVSTTTYDFPAPAEVGGSYDDGQIYHVLVRPTNAAGADAIHASDGVYVDTSAPYALWANDIVYYDAVGLATRLTEDADNGDVDVHDGASRVRGKWKCDDDESVADGGRGVMTYRWRVCDSAACDGEVYFDWMDVGA
;
A
#
# COMPACT_ATOMS: atom_id res chain seq x y z
N VAL A 1 53.18 -42.57 53.11
CA VAL A 1 52.74 -41.17 53.30
C VAL A 1 51.89 -40.81 52.11
N THR A 2 50.57 -40.78 52.27
CA THR A 2 49.62 -40.51 51.19
C THR A 2 49.38 -39.01 51.15
N ILE A 3 49.91 -38.33 50.13
CA ILE A 3 49.65 -36.90 49.91
C ILE A 3 48.29 -36.80 49.23
N SER A 4 47.27 -36.33 49.95
CA SER A 4 45.87 -36.34 49.51
C SER A 4 45.39 -35.04 48.85
N ARG A 5 46.17 -33.95 48.90
CA ARG A 5 45.88 -32.68 48.19
C ARG A 5 47.18 -31.92 47.89
N LEU A 6 47.48 -31.73 46.61
CA LEU A 6 48.46 -30.75 46.16
C LEU A 6 47.68 -29.47 45.83
N HIS A 7 47.81 -28.43 46.66
CA HIS A 7 47.25 -27.12 46.35
C HIS A 7 48.33 -26.30 45.65
N ALA A 8 48.31 -26.29 44.33
CA ALA A 8 49.18 -25.43 43.54
C ALA A 8 48.52 -24.06 43.43
N SER A 9 48.72 -23.19 44.43
CA SER A 9 48.46 -21.77 44.23
C SER A 9 49.63 -21.20 43.43
N ARG A 10 49.39 -20.87 42.15
CA ARG A 10 50.23 -19.87 41.49
C ARG A 10 49.86 -18.54 42.14
N PRO A 11 50.71 -17.90 42.95
CA PRO A 11 50.41 -16.56 43.42
C PRO A 11 50.32 -15.67 42.17
N CYS A 12 49.14 -15.09 41.93
CA CYS A 12 49.04 -13.97 41.01
C CYS A 12 50.06 -12.92 41.45
N ALA A 13 50.76 -12.29 40.51
CA ALA A 13 51.61 -11.15 40.83
C ALA A 13 50.75 -10.11 41.57
N ALA A 14 51.21 -9.63 42.72
CA ALA A 14 50.50 -8.62 43.48
C ALA A 14 50.40 -7.36 42.63
N VAL A 15 49.20 -7.05 42.15
CA VAL A 15 48.89 -5.81 41.42
C VAL A 15 48.63 -4.70 42.44
N SER A 16 48.77 -3.46 41.98
CA SER A 16 48.56 -2.20 42.71
C SER A 16 47.40 -2.24 43.72
N THR A 17 47.69 -1.97 44.98
CA THR A 17 46.67 -1.66 46.00
C THR A 17 46.04 -0.30 45.70
N ILE A 18 44.71 -0.24 45.67
CA ILE A 18 43.96 1.02 45.59
C ILE A 18 43.45 1.32 46.99
N ASP A 19 43.80 2.49 47.53
CA ASP A 19 43.20 2.97 48.77
C ASP A 19 41.76 3.42 48.47
N HIS A 20 40.81 2.84 49.19
CA HIS A 20 39.39 3.18 49.07
C HIS A 20 39.10 4.41 49.94
N PRO A 21 38.76 5.59 49.37
CA PRO A 21 38.58 6.80 50.16
C PRO A 21 37.30 6.79 51.01
N ASP A 22 36.29 5.99 50.65
CA ASP A 22 35.02 5.87 51.41
C ASP A 22 34.36 4.47 51.27
N PRO A 23 34.49 3.55 52.25
CA PRO A 23 33.99 2.17 52.15
C PRO A 23 32.47 2.04 52.03
N GLU A 24 31.69 3.12 52.15
CA GLU A 24 30.23 3.11 51.93
C GLU A 24 29.83 3.29 50.45
N THR A 25 30.80 3.59 49.57
CA THR A 25 30.57 3.78 48.14
C THR A 25 31.27 2.68 47.33
N GLY A 26 30.70 2.29 46.18
CA GLY A 26 31.36 1.32 45.30
C GLY A 26 32.54 1.95 44.55
N ALA A 27 33.69 1.28 44.52
CA ALA A 27 34.83 1.66 43.66
C ALA A 27 34.95 0.73 42.45
N PRO A 28 34.66 1.20 41.22
CA PRO A 28 34.91 0.42 40.02
C PRO A 28 36.42 0.39 39.70
N MET A 29 36.91 -0.75 39.22
CA MET A 29 38.23 -0.85 38.62
C MET A 29 38.14 -1.40 37.20
N TRP A 30 38.89 -0.79 36.28
CA TRP A 30 39.01 -1.28 34.93
C TRP A 30 40.17 -2.27 34.84
N ILE A 31 39.87 -3.51 34.48
CA ILE A 31 40.88 -4.56 34.29
C ILE A 31 41.16 -4.67 32.80
N SER A 32 42.36 -4.26 32.37
CA SER A 32 42.76 -4.42 30.97
C SER A 32 43.35 -5.82 30.73
N ARG A 33 42.89 -6.47 29.66
CA ARG A 33 43.31 -7.83 29.30
C ARG A 33 44.78 -7.94 28.86
N ALA A 34 45.26 -6.95 28.10
CA ALA A 34 46.64 -6.94 27.59
C ALA A 34 47.70 -6.97 28.71
N ALA A 35 47.37 -6.45 29.89
CA ALA A 35 48.27 -6.44 31.05
C ALA A 35 48.29 -7.77 31.83
N MET A 36 47.30 -8.64 31.65
CA MET A 36 47.09 -9.84 32.48
C MET A 36 47.32 -11.17 31.75
N GLY A 37 47.45 -11.15 30.41
CA GLY A 37 47.72 -12.38 29.64
C GLY A 37 46.60 -13.42 29.72
N LEU A 38 45.34 -12.97 29.75
CA LEU A 38 44.18 -13.87 29.81
C LEU A 38 44.00 -14.62 28.49
N VAL A 39 43.69 -15.91 28.58
CA VAL A 39 43.60 -16.87 27.48
C VAL A 39 42.14 -17.08 27.10
N HIS A 40 41.84 -17.08 25.81
CA HIS A 40 40.52 -17.40 25.26
C HIS A 40 40.02 -18.78 25.71
N GLY A 41 38.71 -18.88 25.98
CA GLY A 41 38.03 -20.09 26.46
C GLY A 41 38.37 -20.49 27.90
N GLN A 42 39.21 -19.72 28.61
CA GLN A 42 39.51 -19.95 30.01
C GLN A 42 38.60 -19.12 30.92
N SER A 43 38.26 -19.74 32.04
CA SER A 43 37.45 -19.14 33.08
C SER A 43 38.30 -18.43 34.13
N TYR A 44 37.82 -17.27 34.56
CA TYR A 44 38.47 -16.43 35.55
C TYR A 44 37.46 -15.96 36.60
N GLN A 45 37.97 -15.59 37.77
CA GLN A 45 37.20 -14.98 38.85
C GLN A 45 37.97 -13.76 39.37
N LEU A 46 37.27 -12.68 39.65
CA LEU A 46 37.83 -11.56 40.37
C LEU A 46 37.83 -11.89 41.86
N ILE A 47 39.01 -11.82 42.48
CA ILE A 47 39.16 -12.00 43.92
C ILE A 47 39.53 -10.64 44.52
N THR A 48 38.66 -10.12 45.38
CA THR A 48 38.92 -8.90 46.15
C THR A 48 39.33 -9.26 47.57
N ARG A 49 40.23 -8.48 48.16
CA ARG A 49 40.64 -8.66 49.55
C ARG A 49 40.91 -7.31 50.18
N GLU A 50 40.12 -6.99 51.20
CA GLU A 50 40.18 -5.70 51.87
C GLU A 50 41.15 -5.74 53.06
N ARG A 51 41.85 -4.64 53.29
CA ARG A 51 42.68 -4.42 54.48
C ARG A 51 42.29 -3.10 55.12
N ASN A 52 42.07 -3.10 56.42
CA ASN A 52 41.76 -1.88 57.16
C ASN A 52 43.03 -1.09 57.53
N VAL A 53 42.87 0.12 58.07
CA VAL A 53 43.99 1.01 58.47
C VAL A 53 44.86 0.44 59.61
N TRP A 54 44.37 -0.57 60.33
CA TRP A 54 45.10 -1.28 61.39
C TRP A 54 45.87 -2.50 60.87
N GLY A 55 45.75 -2.82 59.58
CA GLY A 55 46.43 -3.93 58.93
C GLY A 55 45.68 -5.26 58.99
N ASP A 56 44.49 -5.31 59.59
CA ASP A 56 43.65 -6.50 59.57
C ASP A 56 43.14 -6.74 58.15
N VAL A 57 43.10 -8.00 57.77
CA VAL A 57 42.73 -8.39 56.40
C VAL A 57 41.45 -9.18 56.42
N GLY A 58 40.47 -8.72 55.66
CA GLY A 58 39.16 -9.36 55.51
C GLY A 58 39.23 -10.69 54.79
N THR A 59 38.13 -11.44 54.88
CA THR A 59 37.89 -12.62 54.05
C THR A 59 37.81 -12.18 52.58
N PRO A 60 38.50 -12.87 51.65
CA PRO A 60 38.39 -12.54 50.24
C PRO A 60 36.96 -12.68 49.73
N GLY A 61 36.51 -11.70 48.94
CA GLY A 61 35.31 -11.81 48.12
C GLY A 61 35.67 -12.39 46.75
N CYS A 62 34.81 -13.24 46.19
CA CYS A 62 34.97 -13.77 44.83
C CYS A 62 33.76 -13.35 43.99
N SER A 63 34.01 -12.91 42.75
CA SER A 63 32.96 -12.74 41.75
C SER A 63 32.43 -14.10 41.28
N ALA A 64 31.32 -14.06 40.53
CA ALA A 64 30.99 -15.16 39.63
C ALA A 64 32.13 -15.37 38.61
N GLU A 65 32.17 -16.58 38.06
CA GLU A 65 33.09 -16.95 36.98
C GLU A 65 32.73 -16.20 35.69
N PHE A 66 33.75 -15.74 34.97
CA PHE A 66 33.60 -15.19 33.63
C PHE A 66 34.60 -15.86 32.68
N VAL A 67 34.16 -16.13 31.46
CA VAL A 67 35.02 -16.70 30.41
C VAL A 67 35.55 -15.58 29.54
N VAL A 68 36.82 -15.68 29.15
CA VAL A 68 37.37 -14.80 28.12
C VAL A 68 37.02 -15.34 26.76
N ASP A 69 36.22 -14.58 26.04
CA ASP A 69 35.87 -14.87 24.67
C ASP A 69 36.43 -13.78 23.72
N GLU A 70 36.93 -14.24 22.57
CA GLU A 70 37.57 -13.44 21.52
C GLU A 70 37.03 -13.76 20.14
N THR A 71 36.17 -14.77 20.02
CA THR A 71 35.65 -15.26 18.76
C THR A 71 34.18 -14.92 18.66
N PRO A 72 33.71 -14.33 17.55
CA PRO A 72 32.28 -14.22 17.33
C PRO A 72 31.67 -15.63 17.12
N PRO A 73 30.33 -15.77 17.29
CA PRO A 73 29.65 -17.04 17.07
C PRO A 73 29.93 -17.66 15.71
N ASP A 74 30.34 -18.93 15.63
CA ASP A 74 30.58 -19.60 14.37
C ASP A 74 29.26 -20.06 13.73
N ALA A 75 28.90 -19.40 12.63
CA ALA A 75 27.71 -19.67 11.86
C ALA A 75 28.01 -20.39 10.53
N SER A 76 29.18 -21.00 10.38
CA SER A 76 29.59 -21.70 9.15
C SER A 76 28.69 -22.90 8.78
N ALA A 77 27.90 -23.40 9.73
CA ALA A 77 26.92 -24.46 9.53
C ALA A 77 25.58 -23.96 8.94
N VAL A 78 25.35 -22.65 8.87
CA VAL A 78 24.14 -22.07 8.26
C VAL A 78 24.22 -22.21 6.74
N ALA A 79 23.38 -23.06 6.18
CA ALA A 79 23.30 -23.28 4.74
C ALA A 79 22.54 -22.14 4.03
N PRO A 80 22.81 -21.91 2.74
CA PRO A 80 22.00 -21.02 1.91
C PRO A 80 20.51 -21.42 1.96
N GLY A 81 19.61 -20.44 2.06
CA GLY A 81 18.16 -20.64 2.15
C GLY A 81 17.62 -21.02 3.54
N GLN A 82 18.49 -21.14 4.56
CA GLN A 82 18.03 -21.23 5.96
C GLN A 82 17.69 -19.87 6.57
N LEU A 83 18.16 -18.79 5.96
CA LEU A 83 17.70 -17.43 6.23
C LEU A 83 16.73 -17.06 5.12
N ARG A 84 15.61 -16.44 5.51
CA ARG A 84 14.54 -16.03 4.62
C ARG A 84 14.13 -14.61 4.95
N ASP A 85 13.91 -13.81 3.93
CA ASP A 85 13.20 -12.54 4.07
C ASP A 85 11.71 -12.87 4.17
N ILE A 86 11.01 -12.29 5.16
CA ILE A 86 9.56 -12.53 5.35
C ILE A 86 8.83 -11.20 5.52
N GLU A 87 7.50 -11.20 5.35
CA GLU A 87 6.73 -9.98 5.56
C GLU A 87 6.84 -9.49 7.00
N PRO A 88 7.06 -8.18 7.25
CA PRO A 88 7.10 -7.57 8.57
C PRO A 88 5.67 -7.36 9.12
N THR A 89 4.88 -8.42 9.13
CA THR A 89 3.52 -8.42 9.67
C THR A 89 3.36 -9.49 10.74
N PHE A 90 2.51 -9.21 11.73
CA PHE A 90 2.28 -10.14 12.80
C PHE A 90 1.65 -11.44 12.29
N GLY A 91 2.35 -12.56 12.48
CA GLY A 91 1.88 -13.87 12.05
C GLY A 91 2.06 -14.16 10.55
N ALA A 92 2.92 -13.40 9.86
CA ALA A 92 3.34 -13.72 8.50
C ALA A 92 3.81 -15.17 8.37
N ALA A 93 3.54 -15.77 7.21
CA ALA A 93 4.13 -17.06 6.87
C ALA A 93 5.65 -16.91 6.79
N ARG A 94 6.40 -17.95 7.17
CA ARG A 94 7.87 -17.97 7.09
C ARG A 94 8.36 -18.39 5.70
N ASP A 95 7.59 -18.04 4.69
CA ASP A 95 7.93 -18.25 3.29
C ASP A 95 8.84 -17.12 2.84
N ASP A 96 9.85 -17.47 2.06
CA ASP A 96 10.83 -16.51 1.56
C ASP A 96 10.17 -15.57 0.55
N ILE A 97 10.30 -14.25 0.76
CA ILE A 97 9.71 -13.23 -0.12
C ILE A 97 10.78 -12.54 -0.97
N ALA A 98 10.47 -12.34 -2.24
CA ALA A 98 11.34 -11.61 -3.16
C ALA A 98 11.03 -10.10 -3.20
N TYR A 99 9.85 -9.68 -2.75
CA TYR A 99 9.36 -8.31 -2.85
C TYR A 99 8.68 -7.87 -1.55
N SER A 100 8.83 -6.61 -1.16
CA SER A 100 8.18 -6.04 0.02
C SER A 100 7.86 -4.57 -0.18
N ARG A 101 6.64 -4.15 0.19
CA ARG A 101 6.23 -2.75 0.17
C ARG A 101 6.52 -1.99 1.47
N PHE A 102 7.00 -2.72 2.49
CA PHE A 102 7.15 -2.21 3.84
C PHE A 102 8.49 -1.49 4.01
N ASP A 103 8.54 -0.63 5.02
CA ASP A 103 9.73 0.11 5.47
C ASP A 103 10.52 -0.63 6.56
N GLU A 104 10.14 -1.87 6.85
CA GLU A 104 10.78 -2.77 7.81
C GLU A 104 11.23 -4.05 7.11
N PHE A 105 12.28 -4.67 7.65
CA PHE A 105 12.85 -5.92 7.14
C PHE A 105 12.77 -6.98 8.23
N THR A 106 12.17 -8.13 7.92
CA THR A 106 12.11 -9.27 8.85
C THR A 106 12.91 -10.43 8.30
N VAL A 107 13.89 -10.87 9.09
CA VAL A 107 14.70 -12.04 8.77
C VAL A 107 14.23 -13.20 9.63
N ALA A 108 13.76 -14.27 8.99
CA ALA A 108 13.41 -15.52 9.63
C ALA A 108 14.49 -16.58 9.37
N TRP A 109 14.59 -17.52 10.30
CA TRP A 109 15.43 -18.69 10.13
C TRP A 109 14.79 -19.95 10.68
N GLU A 110 15.19 -21.08 10.11
CA GLU A 110 14.66 -22.40 10.44
C GLU A 110 15.79 -23.42 10.66
N ASP A 111 15.74 -24.10 11.82
CA ASP A 111 16.65 -25.17 12.21
C ASP A 111 18.14 -24.79 12.05
N VAL A 112 18.48 -23.55 12.39
CA VAL A 112 19.86 -23.04 12.35
C VAL A 112 20.63 -23.57 13.55
N THR A 113 21.89 -23.91 13.32
CA THR A 113 22.86 -24.26 14.37
C THR A 113 24.03 -23.29 14.34
N ILE A 114 24.24 -22.58 15.44
CA ILE A 114 25.38 -21.71 15.67
C ILE A 114 26.30 -22.37 16.69
N VAL A 115 27.60 -22.40 16.42
CA VAL A 115 28.62 -22.95 17.31
C VAL A 115 29.20 -21.81 18.14
N GLU A 116 29.12 -21.96 19.46
CA GLU A 116 29.68 -21.03 20.44
C GLU A 116 29.94 -21.83 21.72
N GLU A 117 31.11 -22.46 21.84
CA GLU A 117 31.42 -23.34 22.97
C GLU A 117 31.95 -22.57 24.18
N GLU A 118 32.50 -21.38 23.95
CA GLU A 118 33.27 -20.60 24.91
C GLU A 118 32.41 -19.64 25.75
N SER A 119 31.35 -19.06 25.17
CA SER A 119 30.61 -17.95 25.79
C SER A 119 29.30 -18.35 26.46
N ALA A 120 28.91 -19.62 26.38
CA ALA A 120 27.54 -20.03 26.61
C ALA A 120 27.35 -21.09 27.71
N PRO A 121 27.53 -20.76 29.01
CA PRO A 121 27.06 -21.63 30.09
C PRO A 121 25.52 -21.76 30.13
N THR A 122 24.79 -20.93 29.37
CA THR A 122 23.31 -20.98 29.22
C THR A 122 22.83 -21.19 27.78
N GLU A 123 23.73 -21.45 26.80
CA GLU A 123 23.39 -21.72 25.39
C GLU A 123 22.58 -20.64 24.63
N LEU A 124 22.48 -19.40 25.15
CA LEU A 124 21.72 -18.29 24.53
C LEU A 124 22.61 -17.31 23.75
N LEU A 125 22.13 -16.86 22.60
CA LEU A 125 22.70 -15.82 21.74
C LEU A 125 21.67 -14.70 21.51
N VAL A 126 22.14 -13.50 21.20
CA VAL A 126 21.28 -12.36 20.83
C VAL A 126 21.18 -12.28 19.32
N TYR A 127 19.96 -12.29 18.80
CA TYR A 127 19.64 -12.18 17.37
C TYR A 127 18.96 -10.84 17.11
N SER A 128 19.33 -10.18 16.03
CA SER A 128 18.75 -8.89 15.60
C SER A 128 18.99 -8.66 14.11
N VAL A 129 18.16 -7.86 13.46
CA VAL A 129 18.55 -7.27 12.17
C VAL A 129 19.61 -6.20 12.44
N GLY A 130 20.76 -6.33 11.80
CA GLY A 130 21.90 -5.48 12.02
C GLY A 130 22.00 -4.33 11.03
N ALA A 131 22.78 -4.56 9.98
CA ALA A 131 22.82 -3.67 8.82
C ALA A 131 21.95 -4.25 7.71
N VAL A 132 21.32 -3.38 6.94
CA VAL A 132 20.72 -3.71 5.64
C VAL A 132 21.61 -3.06 4.59
N LEU A 133 22.00 -3.82 3.57
CA LEU A 133 22.83 -3.32 2.48
C LEU A 133 21.96 -3.01 1.26
N ASP A 134 22.23 -1.90 0.58
CA ASP A 134 21.64 -1.62 -0.73
C ASP A 134 22.32 -2.41 -1.86
N ALA A 135 21.84 -2.25 -3.10
CA ALA A 135 22.41 -2.89 -4.28
C ALA A 135 23.89 -2.53 -4.56
N SER A 136 24.39 -1.41 -4.00
CA SER A 136 25.79 -1.01 -4.08
C SER A 136 26.67 -1.64 -2.99
N GLY A 137 26.05 -2.27 -1.99
CA GLY A 137 26.70 -2.81 -0.80
C GLY A 137 26.91 -1.76 0.31
N ALA A 138 26.30 -0.58 0.20
CA ALA A 138 26.35 0.44 1.25
C ALA A 138 25.28 0.17 2.32
N GLU A 139 25.59 0.51 3.58
CA GLU A 139 24.64 0.34 4.68
C GLU A 139 23.52 1.39 4.60
N VAL A 140 22.27 0.93 4.66
CA VAL A 140 21.08 1.77 4.76
C VAL A 140 21.08 2.50 6.12
N PRO A 141 21.00 3.84 6.15
CA PRO A 141 21.04 4.59 7.39
C PRO A 141 19.74 4.44 8.20
N GLY A 142 19.83 4.68 9.51
CA GLY A 142 18.66 4.77 10.39
C GLY A 142 18.20 3.45 11.03
N ILE A 143 18.88 2.34 10.73
CA ILE A 143 18.58 1.04 11.34
C ILE A 143 19.22 0.94 12.73
N ASP A 144 18.40 0.70 13.75
CA ASP A 144 18.87 0.41 15.11
C ASP A 144 19.05 -1.11 15.29
N PRO A 145 20.29 -1.61 15.39
CA PRO A 145 20.55 -3.05 15.51
C PRO A 145 20.29 -3.60 16.93
N ALA A 146 19.76 -2.78 17.85
CA ALA A 146 19.20 -3.22 19.12
C ALA A 146 17.66 -3.32 19.08
N HIS A 147 17.02 -2.83 18.02
CA HIS A 147 15.57 -2.92 17.84
C HIS A 147 15.13 -4.38 17.74
N ASN A 148 14.08 -4.73 18.50
CA ASN A 148 13.52 -6.08 18.57
C ASN A 148 14.56 -7.22 18.66
N ALA A 149 15.70 -6.95 19.31
CA ALA A 149 16.70 -7.97 19.55
C ALA A 149 16.15 -9.04 20.51
N ILE A 150 16.32 -10.31 20.18
CA ILE A 150 15.82 -11.44 20.97
C ILE A 150 16.94 -12.34 21.46
N GLU A 151 16.78 -12.91 22.65
CA GLU A 151 17.66 -13.94 23.18
C GLU A 151 17.07 -15.31 22.90
N LEU A 152 17.76 -16.12 22.10
CA LEU A 152 17.34 -17.47 21.75
C LEU A 152 18.48 -18.47 21.89
N PRO A 153 18.18 -19.79 22.02
CA PRO A 153 19.20 -20.82 22.01
C PRO A 153 20.01 -20.83 20.71
N ARG A 154 21.27 -21.27 20.78
CA ARG A 154 22.17 -21.43 19.62
C ARG A 154 21.65 -22.37 18.52
N THR A 155 20.66 -23.19 18.83
CA THR A 155 19.97 -24.08 17.88
C THR A 155 18.48 -23.80 17.89
N GLY A 156 17.89 -23.61 16.71
CA GLY A 156 16.45 -23.51 16.56
C GLY A 156 16.02 -22.56 15.45
N SER A 157 14.77 -22.12 15.55
CA SER A 157 14.10 -21.27 14.57
C SER A 157 13.63 -19.99 15.25
N GLY A 158 13.65 -18.88 14.51
CA GLY A 158 13.28 -17.56 15.03
C GLY A 158 13.05 -16.58 13.90
N ASP A 159 12.62 -15.38 14.25
CA ASP A 159 12.49 -14.24 13.34
C ASP A 159 12.76 -12.96 14.11
N VAL A 160 13.35 -11.98 13.45
CA VAL A 160 13.61 -10.64 14.00
C VAL A 160 13.31 -9.61 12.95
N THR A 161 12.74 -8.48 13.38
CA THR A 161 12.37 -7.36 12.51
C THR A 161 13.24 -6.15 12.81
N SER A 162 13.67 -5.44 11.77
CA SER A 162 14.41 -4.18 11.91
C SER A 162 13.54 -3.08 12.51
N SER A 163 14.15 -1.96 12.89
CA SER A 163 13.39 -0.72 13.03
C SER A 163 12.89 -0.25 11.66
N ALA A 164 11.77 0.48 11.65
CA ALA A 164 11.30 1.18 10.45
C ALA A 164 12.36 2.13 9.89
N VAL A 165 12.57 2.04 8.58
CA VAL A 165 13.43 2.92 7.79
C VAL A 165 12.59 4.13 7.33
N ALA A 166 13.21 5.30 7.23
CA ALA A 166 12.48 6.47 6.74
C ALA A 166 12.08 6.27 5.26
N ALA A 167 10.85 6.67 4.91
CA ALA A 167 10.28 6.43 3.58
C ALA A 167 11.07 7.07 2.42
N ASP A 168 11.87 8.11 2.67
CA ASP A 168 12.72 8.76 1.67
C ASP A 168 14.09 8.09 1.49
N VAL A 169 14.40 7.07 2.29
CA VAL A 169 15.65 6.32 2.24
C VAL A 169 15.53 5.08 1.36
N LEU A 170 14.38 4.42 1.36
CA LEU A 170 14.13 3.29 0.49
C LEU A 170 13.68 3.77 -0.89
N VAL A 171 14.24 3.16 -1.93
CA VAL A 171 13.94 3.48 -3.33
C VAL A 171 13.19 2.30 -3.92
N ASP A 172 12.05 2.57 -4.53
CA ASP A 172 11.26 1.53 -5.19
C ASP A 172 12.06 0.91 -6.35
N GLY A 173 12.00 -0.41 -6.47
CA GLY A 173 12.73 -1.23 -7.44
C GLY A 173 14.15 -1.63 -7.01
N GLU A 174 14.67 -1.08 -5.90
CA GLU A 174 16.00 -1.45 -5.41
C GLU A 174 15.98 -2.69 -4.51
N THR A 175 17.06 -3.48 -4.58
CA THR A 175 17.24 -4.66 -3.74
C THR A 175 17.97 -4.29 -2.45
N TYR A 176 17.43 -4.76 -1.33
CA TYR A 176 18.00 -4.59 -0.01
C TYR A 176 18.34 -5.95 0.59
N VAL A 177 19.51 -6.07 1.20
CA VAL A 177 20.03 -7.32 1.79
C VAL A 177 20.16 -7.15 3.30
N PRO A 178 19.11 -7.51 4.06
CA PRO A 178 19.18 -7.58 5.51
C PRO A 178 20.27 -8.54 5.99
N GLN A 179 20.91 -8.19 7.11
CA GLN A 179 21.85 -9.07 7.78
C GLN A 179 21.32 -9.48 9.15
N LEU A 180 21.18 -10.78 9.37
CA LEU A 180 21.03 -11.34 10.70
C LEU A 180 22.36 -11.18 11.44
N TRP A 181 22.34 -10.41 12.52
CA TRP A 181 23.46 -10.29 13.44
C TRP A 181 23.24 -11.23 14.62
N VAL A 182 24.17 -12.16 14.80
CA VAL A 182 24.19 -13.09 15.92
C VAL A 182 25.32 -12.67 16.86
N ARG A 183 24.96 -12.27 18.08
CA ARG A 183 25.91 -11.79 19.09
C ARG A 183 26.03 -12.77 20.24
N ASN A 184 27.27 -12.98 20.71
CA ASN A 184 27.50 -13.63 21.99
C ASN A 184 27.49 -12.62 23.15
N ARG A 185 27.70 -13.12 24.37
CA ARG A 185 27.74 -12.29 25.59
C ARG A 185 28.97 -11.38 25.69
N ALA A 186 30.01 -11.63 24.91
CA ALA A 186 31.15 -10.73 24.76
C ALA A 186 30.87 -9.60 23.75
N MET A 187 29.66 -9.52 23.18
CA MET A 187 29.23 -8.57 22.16
C MET A 187 29.96 -8.70 20.83
N LEU A 188 30.64 -9.84 20.60
CA LEU A 188 31.20 -10.18 19.30
C LEU A 188 30.08 -10.66 18.37
N VAL A 189 30.16 -10.28 17.11
CA VAL A 189 29.04 -10.41 16.15
C VAL A 189 29.47 -11.21 14.94
N THR A 190 28.64 -12.18 14.57
CA THR A 190 28.64 -12.80 13.24
C THR A 190 27.49 -12.25 12.42
N LYS A 191 27.79 -11.86 11.18
CA LYS A 191 26.85 -11.23 10.26
C LYS A 191 26.50 -12.22 9.15
N LEU A 192 25.23 -12.51 8.99
CA LEU A 192 24.73 -13.43 7.98
C LEU A 192 23.75 -12.68 7.06
N PRO A 193 24.13 -12.40 5.80
CA PRO A 193 23.22 -11.78 4.85
C PRO A 193 22.13 -12.77 4.41
N THR A 194 20.93 -12.26 4.15
CA THR A 194 19.90 -12.97 3.37
C THR A 194 20.23 -12.92 1.87
N ASP A 195 19.36 -13.46 1.03
CA ASP A 195 19.42 -13.30 -0.42
C ASP A 195 18.82 -11.97 -0.91
N GLY A 196 18.03 -11.30 -0.06
CA GLY A 196 17.59 -9.93 -0.23
C GLY A 196 16.20 -9.80 -0.83
N VAL A 197 15.62 -8.63 -0.63
CA VAL A 197 14.24 -8.31 -1.01
C VAL A 197 14.21 -7.01 -1.81
N VAL A 198 13.40 -6.99 -2.87
CA VAL A 198 13.15 -5.77 -3.66
C VAL A 198 12.09 -4.92 -2.95
N HIS A 199 12.42 -3.67 -2.63
CA HIS A 199 11.44 -2.73 -2.07
C HIS A 199 10.58 -2.16 -3.19
N ASP A 200 9.26 -2.16 -3.03
CA ASP A 200 8.34 -1.46 -3.93
C ASP A 200 7.04 -1.11 -3.21
N SER A 201 6.97 0.13 -2.73
CA SER A 201 5.82 0.71 -2.06
C SER A 201 4.83 1.39 -3.02
N SER A 202 5.23 1.56 -4.28
CA SER A 202 4.43 2.25 -5.31
C SER A 202 3.37 1.31 -5.89
N PRO A 203 2.09 1.68 -5.89
CA PRO A 203 1.06 0.87 -6.54
C PRO A 203 1.14 1.01 -8.07
N PRO A 204 0.71 -0.01 -8.85
CA PRO A 204 0.65 0.13 -10.29
C PRO A 204 -0.32 1.24 -10.73
N GLU A 205 0.05 1.98 -11.76
CA GLU A 205 -0.75 3.07 -12.32
C GLU A 205 -1.48 2.62 -13.60
N ILE A 206 -2.55 3.34 -13.96
CA ILE A 206 -3.16 3.19 -15.29
C ILE A 206 -2.20 3.81 -16.30
N ALA A 207 -1.83 3.06 -17.34
CA ALA A 207 -0.95 3.57 -18.38
C ALA A 207 -1.64 4.63 -19.26
N GLY A 208 -0.90 5.22 -20.20
CA GLY A 208 -1.49 6.08 -21.24
C GLY A 208 -2.14 7.35 -20.70
N SER A 209 -3.47 7.44 -20.82
CA SER A 209 -4.25 8.59 -20.32
C SER A 209 -4.27 8.69 -18.79
N GLY A 210 -3.91 7.63 -18.06
CA GLY A 210 -4.01 7.57 -16.61
C GLY A 210 -5.45 7.48 -16.10
N ALA A 211 -6.42 7.25 -16.99
CA ALA A 211 -7.83 7.24 -16.68
C ALA A 211 -8.46 5.86 -16.96
N VAL A 212 -9.32 5.44 -16.03
CA VAL A 212 -10.32 4.40 -16.30
C VAL A 212 -11.49 5.10 -16.98
N ARG A 213 -12.00 4.51 -18.06
CA ARG A 213 -13.11 5.05 -18.86
C ARG A 213 -14.31 4.15 -18.75
N ASP A 214 -15.49 4.75 -18.73
CA ASP A 214 -16.71 4.07 -19.10
C ASP A 214 -16.88 4.21 -20.61
N VAL A 215 -17.19 3.11 -21.29
CA VAL A 215 -17.28 3.08 -22.74
C VAL A 215 -18.61 2.53 -23.18
N ALA A 216 -19.03 2.88 -24.40
CA ALA A 216 -20.24 2.33 -25.00
C ALA A 216 -20.22 0.80 -24.96
N SER A 217 -21.40 0.18 -24.85
CA SER A 217 -21.55 -1.28 -24.70
C SER A 217 -20.99 -2.08 -25.88
N ASP A 218 -20.84 -1.46 -27.06
CA ASP A 218 -20.19 -2.02 -28.25
C ASP A 218 -18.76 -1.48 -28.51
N GLY A 219 -18.26 -0.59 -27.65
CA GLY A 219 -16.93 0.02 -27.73
C GLY A 219 -15.81 -0.94 -27.30
N GLY A 220 -14.62 -0.76 -27.90
CA GLY A 220 -13.40 -1.49 -27.53
C GLY A 220 -12.56 -0.80 -26.44
N ASP A 221 -11.31 -1.23 -26.30
CA ASP A 221 -10.30 -0.62 -25.41
C ASP A 221 -9.99 0.84 -25.78
N ASP A 222 -9.89 1.15 -27.06
CA ASP A 222 -9.64 2.51 -27.57
C ASP A 222 -10.91 3.39 -27.65
N ALA A 223 -12.05 2.92 -27.11
CA ALA A 223 -13.28 3.70 -27.16
C ALA A 223 -13.18 4.97 -26.30
N ALA A 224 -13.86 6.01 -26.79
CA ALA A 224 -14.00 7.26 -26.05
C ALA A 224 -14.86 7.04 -24.80
N ASP A 225 -14.55 7.83 -23.79
CA ASP A 225 -15.30 7.90 -22.53
C ASP A 225 -16.73 8.37 -22.78
N VAL A 226 -17.71 7.80 -22.07
CA VAL A 226 -19.15 8.09 -22.27
C VAL A 226 -19.83 8.55 -20.99
N ASP A 227 -20.17 9.83 -20.91
CA ASP A 227 -20.81 10.37 -19.69
C ASP A 227 -22.21 9.79 -19.40
N HIS A 228 -22.87 9.19 -20.41
CA HIS A 228 -24.24 8.71 -20.31
C HIS A 228 -24.52 7.49 -21.19
N GLN A 229 -25.44 6.64 -20.74
CA GLN A 229 -25.95 5.50 -21.51
C GLN A 229 -27.43 5.23 -21.23
N SER A 230 -28.12 4.65 -22.21
CA SER A 230 -29.50 4.15 -22.05
C SER A 230 -29.57 2.63 -21.87
N ALA A 231 -28.45 1.93 -22.05
CA ALA A 231 -28.37 0.49 -21.80
C ALA A 231 -28.42 0.25 -20.28
N THR A 232 -29.23 -0.71 -19.86
CA THR A 232 -29.35 -1.04 -18.43
C THR A 232 -28.89 -2.45 -18.10
N ASP A 233 -28.53 -3.24 -19.10
CA ASP A 233 -28.10 -4.62 -18.93
C ASP A 233 -26.59 -4.77 -18.73
N VAL A 234 -25.80 -3.79 -19.17
CA VAL A 234 -24.34 -3.80 -19.06
C VAL A 234 -23.76 -2.39 -18.93
N ILE A 235 -22.73 -2.26 -18.09
CA ILE A 235 -21.78 -1.13 -18.10
C ILE A 235 -20.44 -1.70 -18.54
N ARG A 236 -19.74 -1.01 -19.44
CA ARG A 236 -18.42 -1.44 -19.92
C ARG A 236 -17.35 -0.47 -19.44
N GLY A 237 -16.29 -1.03 -18.88
CA GLY A 237 -15.09 -0.29 -18.50
C GLY A 237 -13.92 -0.56 -19.43
N ALA A 238 -13.09 0.45 -19.68
CA ALA A 238 -11.84 0.34 -20.43
C ALA A 238 -10.70 1.14 -19.79
N TRP A 239 -9.46 0.71 -19.99
CA TRP A 239 -8.25 1.42 -19.55
C TRP A 239 -7.07 1.08 -20.45
N ASP A 240 -6.06 1.96 -20.52
CA ASP A 240 -4.95 1.86 -21.48
C ASP A 240 -3.85 0.85 -21.06
N GLY A 241 -4.20 -0.14 -20.24
CA GLY A 241 -3.26 -1.04 -19.59
C GLY A 241 -2.72 -0.52 -18.26
N LEU A 242 -1.68 -1.17 -17.76
CA LEU A 242 -1.09 -0.91 -16.45
C LEU A 242 0.40 -0.58 -16.61
N ASP A 243 0.89 0.39 -15.85
CA ASP A 243 2.31 0.72 -15.72
C ASP A 243 2.79 0.37 -14.32
N GLU A 244 3.87 -0.42 -14.26
CA GLU A 244 4.51 -0.88 -13.02
C GLU A 244 6.02 -0.92 -13.28
N PRO A 245 6.74 0.19 -13.02
CA PRO A 245 8.12 0.33 -13.45
C PRO A 245 9.14 -0.36 -12.53
N HIS A 246 8.75 -0.69 -11.29
CA HIS A 246 9.69 -1.16 -10.26
C HIS A 246 9.65 -2.68 -10.12
N THR A 247 8.46 -3.28 -10.23
CA THR A 247 8.30 -4.73 -10.15
C THR A 247 7.47 -5.29 -11.31
N HIS A 248 6.34 -5.92 -11.01
CA HIS A 248 5.36 -6.38 -12.00
C HIS A 248 3.98 -6.48 -11.34
N VAL A 249 2.93 -6.35 -12.14
CA VAL A 249 1.56 -6.54 -11.67
C VAL A 249 1.33 -8.02 -11.38
N SER A 250 1.00 -8.35 -10.13
CA SER A 250 0.75 -9.72 -9.67
C SER A 250 -0.73 -10.09 -9.70
N ALA A 251 -1.62 -9.10 -9.56
CA ALA A 251 -3.06 -9.29 -9.62
C ALA A 251 -3.77 -8.04 -10.16
N LEU A 252 -4.90 -8.27 -10.84
CA LEU A 252 -5.81 -7.22 -11.27
C LEU A 252 -7.22 -7.56 -10.79
N ARG A 253 -7.85 -6.61 -10.09
CA ARG A 253 -9.25 -6.71 -9.69
C ARG A 253 -10.06 -5.59 -10.31
N VAL A 254 -11.27 -5.90 -10.72
CA VAL A 254 -12.22 -4.93 -11.25
C VAL A 254 -13.52 -4.97 -10.45
N GLY A 255 -14.21 -3.86 -10.36
CA GLY A 255 -15.48 -3.73 -9.64
C GLY A 255 -16.34 -2.62 -10.23
N LEU A 256 -17.61 -2.59 -9.83
CA LEU A 256 -18.52 -1.51 -10.19
C LEU A 256 -19.14 -0.95 -8.91
N GLY A 257 -19.18 0.38 -8.83
CA GLY A 257 -19.66 1.09 -7.66
C GLY A 257 -20.63 2.22 -7.96
N THR A 258 -21.39 2.64 -6.97
CA THR A 258 -22.10 3.95 -6.98
C THR A 258 -21.21 5.08 -6.45
N THR A 259 -19.98 4.75 -6.02
CA THR A 259 -18.96 5.68 -5.52
C THR A 259 -17.60 5.34 -6.11
N PRO A 260 -16.68 6.33 -6.27
CA PRO A 260 -15.37 6.11 -6.90
C PRO A 260 -14.37 5.31 -6.05
N LEU A 261 -14.76 4.78 -4.88
CA LEU A 261 -13.88 4.03 -3.98
C LEU A 261 -14.46 2.69 -3.52
N GLY A 262 -15.72 2.39 -3.85
CA GLY A 262 -16.44 1.24 -3.32
C GLY A 262 -17.08 0.42 -4.41
N ALA A 263 -16.73 -0.87 -4.50
CA ALA A 263 -17.35 -1.82 -5.41
C ALA A 263 -18.64 -2.42 -4.80
N ASP A 264 -19.65 -1.57 -4.59
CA ASP A 264 -20.91 -1.91 -3.91
C ASP A 264 -21.99 -2.51 -4.85
N VAL A 265 -21.84 -2.34 -6.17
CA VAL A 265 -22.79 -2.85 -7.17
C VAL A 265 -22.34 -4.20 -7.71
N ILE A 266 -21.09 -4.27 -8.17
CA ILE A 266 -20.43 -5.53 -8.53
C ILE A 266 -19.16 -5.64 -7.68
N PRO A 267 -19.09 -6.64 -6.78
CA PRO A 267 -17.91 -6.83 -5.93
C PRO A 267 -16.63 -7.07 -6.73
N TRP A 268 -15.50 -6.81 -6.08
CA TRP A 268 -14.17 -7.03 -6.65
C TRP A 268 -14.01 -8.43 -7.24
N THR A 269 -13.77 -8.48 -8.53
CA THR A 269 -13.56 -9.71 -9.31
C THR A 269 -12.13 -9.71 -9.85
N THR A 270 -11.39 -10.80 -9.59
CA THR A 270 -10.04 -10.98 -10.15
C THR A 270 -10.14 -11.32 -11.64
N VAL A 271 -9.37 -10.61 -12.45
CA VAL A 271 -9.25 -10.81 -13.90
C VAL A 271 -7.79 -11.03 -14.29
N ASP A 272 -7.55 -11.40 -15.55
CA ASP A 272 -6.19 -11.49 -16.08
C ASP A 272 -5.53 -10.10 -16.09
N VAL A 273 -4.25 -10.00 -15.73
CA VAL A 273 -3.52 -8.71 -15.64
C VAL A 273 -3.38 -8.00 -16.99
N SER A 274 -3.55 -8.71 -18.11
CA SER A 274 -3.57 -8.15 -19.46
C SER A 274 -4.95 -7.65 -19.91
N THR A 275 -5.98 -7.82 -19.08
CA THR A 275 -7.33 -7.28 -19.35
C THR A 275 -7.25 -5.76 -19.42
N THR A 276 -7.81 -5.18 -20.48
CA THR A 276 -7.94 -3.71 -20.70
C THR A 276 -9.40 -3.27 -20.84
N THR A 277 -10.33 -4.22 -20.92
CA THR A 277 -11.77 -3.97 -21.00
C THR A 277 -12.53 -5.01 -20.18
N TYR A 278 -13.59 -4.61 -19.51
CA TYR A 278 -14.44 -5.53 -18.76
C TYR A 278 -15.92 -5.15 -18.84
N ASP A 279 -16.76 -6.16 -19.05
CA ASP A 279 -18.22 -6.01 -19.07
C ASP A 279 -18.76 -6.30 -17.67
N PHE A 280 -19.45 -5.33 -17.10
CA PHE A 280 -20.17 -5.43 -15.86
C PHE A 280 -21.65 -5.67 -16.19
N PRO A 281 -22.13 -6.93 -16.17
CA PRO A 281 -23.54 -7.21 -16.41
C PRO A 281 -24.38 -6.84 -15.17
N ALA A 282 -25.57 -6.30 -15.40
CA ALA A 282 -26.49 -5.95 -14.34
C ALA A 282 -26.82 -7.17 -13.45
N PRO A 283 -26.62 -7.10 -12.11
CA PRO A 283 -26.79 -8.26 -11.27
C PRO A 283 -28.26 -8.75 -11.25
N ALA A 284 -28.47 -10.04 -11.48
CA ALA A 284 -29.81 -10.63 -11.46
C ALA A 284 -30.50 -10.49 -10.09
N GLU A 285 -29.72 -10.39 -9.01
CA GLU A 285 -30.21 -10.24 -7.63
C GLU A 285 -30.87 -8.88 -7.36
N VAL A 286 -30.53 -7.85 -8.15
CA VAL A 286 -31.12 -6.51 -8.08
C VAL A 286 -32.13 -6.23 -9.21
N GLY A 287 -32.63 -7.29 -9.87
CA GLY A 287 -33.63 -7.17 -10.94
C GLY A 287 -33.06 -7.23 -12.36
N GLY A 288 -31.74 -7.39 -12.52
CA GLY A 288 -31.11 -7.57 -13.83
C GLY A 288 -31.11 -6.31 -14.71
N SER A 289 -31.20 -5.14 -14.09
CA SER A 289 -31.13 -3.83 -14.74
C SER A 289 -30.39 -2.86 -13.82
N TYR A 290 -29.58 -1.97 -14.38
CA TYR A 290 -29.10 -0.77 -13.71
C TYR A 290 -30.26 0.21 -13.48
N ASP A 291 -30.14 0.99 -12.42
CA ASP A 291 -31.15 1.95 -11.99
C ASP A 291 -31.08 3.21 -12.84
N ASP A 292 -32.25 3.65 -13.30
CA ASP A 292 -32.43 4.93 -13.97
C ASP A 292 -32.10 6.09 -13.02
N GLY A 293 -31.39 7.09 -13.53
CA GLY A 293 -30.97 8.25 -12.77
C GLY A 293 -29.78 8.04 -11.83
N GLN A 294 -29.07 6.90 -11.95
CA GLN A 294 -27.91 6.56 -11.13
C GLN A 294 -26.59 6.71 -11.91
N ILE A 295 -25.55 7.20 -11.23
CA ILE A 295 -24.17 7.22 -11.73
C ILE A 295 -23.45 5.97 -11.24
N TYR A 296 -22.74 5.30 -12.14
CA TYR A 296 -21.94 4.13 -11.83
C TYR A 296 -20.47 4.37 -12.20
N HIS A 297 -19.56 4.00 -11.31
CA HIS A 297 -18.13 4.14 -11.49
C HIS A 297 -17.51 2.78 -11.76
N VAL A 298 -16.75 2.69 -12.85
CA VAL A 298 -15.88 1.54 -13.13
C VAL A 298 -14.66 1.65 -12.22
N LEU A 299 -14.35 0.58 -11.50
CA LEU A 299 -13.23 0.54 -10.56
C LEU A 299 -12.20 -0.51 -11.00
N VAL A 300 -10.93 -0.11 -11.02
CA VAL A 300 -9.79 -0.96 -11.34
C VAL A 300 -8.79 -0.90 -10.18
N ARG A 301 -8.38 -2.06 -9.67
CA ARG A 301 -7.45 -2.20 -8.56
C ARG A 301 -6.33 -3.18 -8.92
N PRO A 302 -5.24 -2.69 -9.53
CA PRO A 302 -4.04 -3.48 -9.75
C PRO A 302 -3.23 -3.62 -8.45
N THR A 303 -2.50 -4.73 -8.32
CA THR A 303 -1.60 -5.00 -7.19
C THR A 303 -0.24 -5.44 -7.75
N ASN A 304 0.85 -4.83 -7.29
CA ASN A 304 2.21 -5.19 -7.69
C ASN A 304 2.71 -6.46 -6.97
N ALA A 305 3.94 -6.88 -7.26
CA ALA A 305 4.53 -8.09 -6.67
C ALA A 305 4.85 -7.95 -5.17
N ALA A 306 5.07 -6.71 -4.71
CA ALA A 306 5.28 -6.35 -3.31
C ALA A 306 3.98 -6.20 -2.50
N GLY A 307 2.82 -6.34 -3.16
CA GLY A 307 1.50 -6.20 -2.57
C GLY A 307 0.99 -4.77 -2.43
N ALA A 308 1.66 -3.75 -2.99
CA ALA A 308 1.14 -2.39 -3.07
C ALA A 308 -0.01 -2.32 -4.08
N ASP A 309 -1.08 -1.61 -3.74
CA ASP A 309 -2.26 -1.46 -4.58
C ASP A 309 -2.94 -0.10 -4.42
N ALA A 310 -3.69 0.30 -5.45
CA ALA A 310 -4.49 1.51 -5.48
C ALA A 310 -5.80 1.27 -6.23
N ILE A 311 -6.83 2.05 -5.91
CA ILE A 311 -8.09 2.05 -6.66
C ILE A 311 -8.07 3.20 -7.65
N HIS A 312 -8.27 2.87 -8.92
CA HIS A 312 -8.49 3.80 -10.01
C HIS A 312 -9.96 3.73 -10.41
N ALA A 313 -10.60 4.88 -10.59
CA ALA A 313 -12.02 4.96 -10.88
C ALA A 313 -12.29 5.82 -12.12
N SER A 314 -13.32 5.47 -12.89
CA SER A 314 -13.87 6.37 -13.89
C SER A 314 -14.63 7.53 -13.23
N ASP A 315 -14.84 8.62 -13.96
CA ASP A 315 -15.67 9.74 -13.53
C ASP A 315 -17.17 9.39 -13.49
N GLY A 316 -17.55 8.35 -14.22
CA GLY A 316 -18.75 7.55 -14.02
C GLY A 316 -19.83 7.80 -15.06
N VAL A 317 -20.52 6.72 -15.43
CA VAL A 317 -21.58 6.74 -16.43
C VAL A 317 -22.94 6.97 -15.79
N TYR A 318 -23.70 7.93 -16.32
CA TYR A 318 -25.08 8.17 -15.93
C TYR A 318 -26.05 7.30 -16.75
N VAL A 319 -26.90 6.53 -16.07
CA VAL A 319 -27.92 5.72 -16.74
C VAL A 319 -29.21 6.52 -16.89
N ASP A 320 -29.62 6.77 -18.14
CA ASP A 320 -30.86 7.47 -18.50
C ASP A 320 -31.63 6.67 -19.56
N THR A 321 -32.78 6.15 -19.16
CA THR A 321 -33.71 5.38 -19.99
C THR A 321 -34.94 6.16 -20.42
N SER A 322 -35.08 7.38 -19.89
CA SER A 322 -36.18 8.30 -20.10
C SER A 322 -36.00 9.01 -21.44
N ALA A 323 -37.11 9.26 -22.12
CA ALA A 323 -37.11 10.14 -23.28
C ALA A 323 -37.63 11.51 -22.83
N PRO A 324 -37.05 12.62 -23.32
CA PRO A 324 -37.55 13.94 -22.99
C PRO A 324 -39.01 14.07 -23.45
N TYR A 325 -39.84 14.70 -22.63
CA TYR A 325 -41.25 14.91 -22.94
C TYR A 325 -41.57 16.40 -23.09
N ALA A 326 -42.40 16.71 -24.10
CA ALA A 326 -42.88 18.07 -24.30
C ALA A 326 -43.93 18.41 -23.23
N LEU A 327 -43.70 19.49 -22.48
CA LEU A 327 -44.69 20.05 -21.57
C LEU A 327 -45.73 20.87 -22.33
N TRP A 328 -45.26 21.78 -23.18
CA TRP A 328 -46.10 22.63 -24.01
C TRP A 328 -45.32 23.10 -25.24
N ALA A 329 -46.06 23.38 -26.32
CA ALA A 329 -45.55 23.95 -27.56
C ALA A 329 -46.64 24.84 -28.15
N ASN A 330 -46.38 26.14 -28.19
CA ASN A 330 -47.36 27.16 -28.56
C ASN A 330 -46.80 28.02 -29.68
N ASP A 331 -47.68 28.51 -30.55
CA ASP A 331 -47.38 29.51 -31.56
C ASP A 331 -47.89 30.90 -31.14
N ILE A 332 -47.11 31.94 -31.44
CA ILE A 332 -47.46 33.33 -31.10
C ILE A 332 -47.08 34.29 -32.23
N VAL A 333 -47.87 35.35 -32.43
CA VAL A 333 -47.66 36.40 -33.45
C VAL A 333 -47.46 37.76 -32.79
N TYR A 334 -47.02 38.80 -33.49
CA TYR A 334 -46.76 40.13 -32.88
C TYR A 334 -48.03 40.85 -32.40
N TYR A 335 -49.13 40.71 -33.14
CA TYR A 335 -50.44 41.27 -32.80
C TYR A 335 -51.50 40.27 -33.26
N ASP A 336 -52.47 39.96 -32.40
CA ASP A 336 -53.65 39.23 -32.87
C ASP A 336 -54.54 40.14 -33.74
N ALA A 337 -55.51 39.55 -34.44
CA ALA A 337 -56.40 40.28 -35.33
C ALA A 337 -57.23 41.39 -34.65
N VAL A 338 -57.21 41.47 -33.31
CA VAL A 338 -57.97 42.42 -32.48
C VAL A 338 -57.04 43.43 -31.77
N GLY A 339 -55.72 43.34 -31.98
CA GLY A 339 -54.71 44.24 -31.41
C GLY A 339 -54.38 43.96 -29.94
N LEU A 340 -54.69 42.78 -29.41
CA LEU A 340 -54.31 42.37 -28.05
C LEU A 340 -52.85 41.91 -28.00
N ALA A 341 -52.25 42.07 -26.81
CA ALA A 341 -50.89 41.60 -26.55
C ALA A 341 -50.87 40.06 -26.49
N THR A 342 -50.20 39.45 -27.45
CA THR A 342 -50.06 37.99 -27.67
C THR A 342 -49.00 37.34 -26.79
N ARG A 343 -48.53 38.04 -25.75
CA ARG A 343 -47.49 37.55 -24.83
C ARG A 343 -46.19 37.12 -25.54
N LEU A 344 -45.86 37.82 -26.65
CA LEU A 344 -44.71 37.55 -27.51
C LEU A 344 -43.38 37.46 -26.75
N THR A 345 -43.21 38.22 -25.67
CA THR A 345 -41.97 38.30 -24.89
C THR A 345 -41.94 37.34 -23.70
N GLU A 346 -42.97 36.51 -23.51
CA GLU A 346 -43.07 35.58 -22.38
C GLU A 346 -42.73 34.15 -22.81
N ASP A 347 -41.81 33.53 -22.07
CA ASP A 347 -41.40 32.13 -22.24
C ASP A 347 -42.14 31.25 -21.21
N ALA A 348 -43.47 31.19 -21.35
CA ALA A 348 -44.37 30.41 -20.50
C ALA A 348 -45.47 29.73 -21.32
N ASP A 349 -46.13 28.74 -20.72
CA ASP A 349 -47.28 28.02 -21.29
C ASP A 349 -48.52 28.92 -21.38
N ASN A 350 -48.51 29.83 -22.34
CA ASN A 350 -49.60 30.74 -22.62
C ASN A 350 -49.52 31.29 -24.04
N GLY A 351 -50.63 31.83 -24.54
CA GLY A 351 -50.70 32.27 -25.92
C GLY A 351 -50.76 31.09 -26.88
N ASP A 352 -51.62 31.22 -27.88
CA ASP A 352 -51.86 30.26 -28.96
C ASP A 352 -52.53 31.08 -30.07
N VAL A 353 -52.14 30.90 -31.33
CA VAL A 353 -52.62 31.73 -32.44
C VAL A 353 -53.38 30.89 -33.45
N ASP A 354 -54.71 30.95 -33.36
CA ASP A 354 -55.59 30.28 -34.32
C ASP A 354 -55.50 30.85 -35.75
N VAL A 355 -55.15 32.13 -35.89
CA VAL A 355 -55.25 32.87 -37.16
C VAL A 355 -54.09 33.84 -37.39
N HIS A 356 -53.58 33.85 -38.62
CA HIS A 356 -52.47 34.68 -39.04
C HIS A 356 -52.78 35.41 -40.36
N ASP A 357 -52.29 36.64 -40.52
CA ASP A 357 -52.57 37.51 -41.69
C ASP A 357 -51.80 37.12 -42.97
N GLY A 358 -50.98 36.07 -42.91
CA GLY A 358 -50.16 35.56 -44.01
C GLY A 358 -48.91 36.40 -44.32
N ALA A 359 -48.70 37.53 -43.65
CA ALA A 359 -47.58 38.44 -43.88
C ALA A 359 -46.69 38.64 -42.64
N SER A 360 -47.26 38.47 -41.45
CA SER A 360 -46.57 38.56 -40.17
C SER A 360 -45.67 37.34 -39.93
N ARG A 361 -44.87 37.38 -38.86
CA ARG A 361 -44.03 36.25 -38.44
C ARG A 361 -44.65 35.57 -37.24
N VAL A 362 -44.66 34.24 -37.25
CA VAL A 362 -45.01 33.39 -36.11
C VAL A 362 -43.73 33.02 -35.37
N ARG A 363 -43.73 33.17 -34.04
CA ARG A 363 -42.72 32.63 -33.14
C ARG A 363 -43.27 31.33 -32.55
N GLY A 364 -42.53 30.24 -32.68
CA GLY A 364 -42.75 29.04 -31.88
C GLY A 364 -42.09 29.19 -30.52
N LYS A 365 -42.76 28.75 -29.47
CA LYS A 365 -42.17 28.58 -28.14
C LYS A 365 -42.57 27.23 -27.59
N TRP A 366 -41.67 26.58 -26.87
CA TRP A 366 -41.90 25.27 -26.30
C TRP A 366 -41.11 25.12 -25.01
N LYS A 367 -41.55 24.18 -24.19
CA LYS A 367 -40.77 23.65 -23.07
C LYS A 367 -40.84 22.14 -23.12
N CYS A 368 -39.69 21.49 -23.06
CA CYS A 368 -39.60 20.07 -22.73
C CYS A 368 -39.04 19.95 -21.31
N ASP A 369 -39.36 18.84 -20.66
CA ASP A 369 -38.67 18.41 -19.45
C ASP A 369 -38.09 17.01 -19.66
N ASP A 370 -37.01 16.79 -18.94
CA ASP A 370 -36.34 15.51 -18.75
C ASP A 370 -35.59 15.68 -17.44
N ASP A 371 -36.22 15.23 -16.37
CA ASP A 371 -35.78 15.55 -15.01
C ASP A 371 -34.40 14.91 -14.74
N GLU A 372 -34.08 13.85 -15.48
CA GLU A 372 -32.88 13.03 -15.40
C GLU A 372 -31.71 13.64 -16.19
N SER A 373 -31.92 13.94 -17.48
CA SER A 373 -30.88 14.48 -18.36
C SER A 373 -30.38 15.90 -18.01
N VAL A 374 -31.15 16.69 -17.23
CA VAL A 374 -30.84 18.12 -16.97
C VAL A 374 -30.68 18.45 -15.48
N ALA A 375 -30.66 17.46 -14.59
CA ALA A 375 -30.46 17.70 -13.15
C ALA A 375 -29.17 18.52 -12.90
N ASP A 376 -29.34 19.69 -12.26
CA ASP A 376 -28.30 20.70 -11.98
C ASP A 376 -27.56 21.31 -13.20
N GLY A 377 -28.07 21.11 -14.42
CA GLY A 377 -27.53 21.71 -15.64
C GLY A 377 -26.13 21.22 -16.05
N GLY A 378 -25.66 20.11 -15.47
CA GLY A 378 -24.33 19.55 -15.69
C GLY A 378 -24.29 18.18 -16.36
N ARG A 379 -25.44 17.58 -16.71
CA ARG A 379 -25.56 16.14 -17.05
C ARG A 379 -25.96 15.83 -18.50
N GLY A 380 -26.15 16.85 -19.34
CA GLY A 380 -26.48 16.65 -20.74
C GLY A 380 -26.85 17.94 -21.48
N VAL A 381 -26.85 17.88 -22.81
CA VAL A 381 -27.36 18.94 -23.70
C VAL A 381 -28.61 18.43 -24.41
N MET A 382 -29.75 18.99 -24.08
CA MET A 382 -30.99 18.75 -24.81
C MET A 382 -30.92 19.38 -26.20
N THR A 383 -30.99 18.56 -27.24
CA THR A 383 -31.09 19.06 -28.62
C THR A 383 -32.56 19.14 -29.02
N TYR A 384 -33.02 20.33 -29.41
CA TYR A 384 -34.40 20.55 -29.83
C TYR A 384 -34.49 20.55 -31.34
N ARG A 385 -35.52 19.88 -31.89
CA ARG A 385 -35.88 19.94 -33.30
C ARG A 385 -37.32 20.41 -33.47
N TRP A 386 -37.59 21.15 -34.53
CA TRP A 386 -38.94 21.60 -34.89
C TRP A 386 -39.21 21.44 -36.38
N ARG A 387 -40.49 21.35 -36.75
CA ARG A 387 -40.99 21.23 -38.13
C ARG A 387 -42.37 21.87 -38.26
N VAL A 388 -42.87 22.08 -39.48
CA VAL A 388 -44.19 22.67 -39.75
C VAL A 388 -44.96 21.83 -40.78
N CYS A 389 -46.21 21.50 -40.46
CA CYS A 389 -47.07 20.61 -41.23
C CYS A 389 -48.50 21.15 -41.32
N ASP A 390 -49.32 20.62 -42.23
CA ASP A 390 -50.76 20.90 -42.33
C ASP A 390 -51.64 20.13 -41.31
N SER A 391 -51.09 19.11 -40.65
CA SER A 391 -51.82 18.28 -39.69
C SER A 391 -51.07 18.12 -38.37
N ALA A 392 -51.82 17.90 -37.28
CA ALA A 392 -51.25 17.69 -35.94
C ALA A 392 -50.35 16.44 -35.85
N ALA A 393 -50.64 15.40 -36.65
CA ALA A 393 -49.81 14.21 -36.74
C ALA A 393 -48.65 14.36 -37.74
N CYS A 394 -48.61 15.45 -38.52
CA CYS A 394 -47.67 15.66 -39.62
C CYS A 394 -47.65 14.51 -40.64
N ASP A 395 -48.80 13.88 -40.88
CA ASP A 395 -49.00 12.80 -41.85
C ASP A 395 -49.43 13.30 -43.24
N GLY A 396 -49.71 14.60 -43.37
CA GLY A 396 -50.02 15.30 -44.62
C GLY A 396 -48.81 15.98 -45.27
N GLU A 397 -48.98 17.24 -45.70
CA GLU A 397 -47.92 18.03 -46.32
C GLU A 397 -46.99 18.63 -45.25
N VAL A 398 -45.68 18.37 -45.41
CA VAL A 398 -44.63 18.97 -44.58
C VAL A 398 -44.08 20.19 -45.30
N TYR A 399 -44.32 21.38 -44.75
CA TYR A 399 -43.87 22.65 -45.32
C TYR A 399 -42.44 23.01 -44.90
N PHE A 400 -42.07 22.61 -43.67
CA PHE A 400 -40.71 22.71 -43.17
C PHE A 400 -40.38 21.42 -42.44
N ASP A 401 -39.32 20.75 -42.88
CA ASP A 401 -38.84 19.53 -42.24
C ASP A 401 -38.07 19.84 -40.95
N TRP A 402 -37.68 18.80 -40.21
CA TRP A 402 -36.97 18.91 -38.95
C TRP A 402 -35.72 19.81 -39.05
N MET A 403 -35.69 20.82 -38.18
CA MET A 403 -34.57 21.75 -38.01
C MET A 403 -34.12 21.77 -36.55
N ASP A 404 -32.80 21.69 -36.33
CA ASP A 404 -32.17 21.83 -35.02
C ASP A 404 -32.28 23.27 -34.49
N VAL A 405 -32.41 23.42 -33.18
CA VAL A 405 -32.39 24.71 -32.46
C VAL A 405 -31.23 24.72 -31.49
N GLY A 406 -30.35 25.71 -31.63
CA GLY A 406 -29.22 25.93 -30.70
C GLY A 406 -27.89 25.32 -31.15
N ALA A 407 -27.37 25.75 -32.30
CA ALA A 407 -25.94 25.64 -32.62
C ALA A 407 -25.17 26.88 -32.17
#